data_AF-A0A8B7XGE7-F1
#
_entry.id   AF-A0A8B7XGE7-F1
#
_cell.length_a   1.000
_cell.length_b   1.000
_cell.length_c   1.000
_cell.angle_alpha   90.00
_cell.angle_beta   90.00
_cell.angle_gamma   90.00
#
_symmetry.space_group_name_H-M   'P 1'
#
loop_
_entity.id
_entity.type
_entity.pdbx_description
1 polymer ?
#
loop_
_entity_poly.entity_id
_entity_poly.type
_entity_poly.pdbx_seq_one_letter_code
_entity_poly.pdbx_strand_id
1 'polypeptide(L)'
;MSKGRPSFAYGSSKMRVIALTRVQAADTAEDKTNKDVLMTCCCPGYVSTDMSSFKGTKTIDEGAITPVYCALLPPGSAEFNGKMFSDKELYEFW
;
A
#
# COMPACT_ATOMS: atom_id res chain seq x y z
N MET A 1 -28.31 -5.24 5.61
CA MET A 1 -27.14 -5.21 4.68
C MET A 1 -27.57 -5.78 3.34
N SER A 2 -27.37 -5.04 2.25
CA SER A 2 -27.66 -5.49 0.88
C SER A 2 -26.50 -6.34 0.35
N LYS A 3 -26.85 -7.55 -0.13
CA LYS A 3 -26.04 -8.56 -0.84
C LYS A 3 -24.64 -8.09 -1.30
N GLY A 4 -23.59 -8.56 -0.59
CA GLY A 4 -22.21 -8.60 -1.09
C GLY A 4 -21.27 -7.44 -0.73
N ARG A 5 -21.72 -6.41 0.00
CA ARG A 5 -20.83 -5.31 0.44
C ARG A 5 -20.50 -5.40 1.94
N PRO A 6 -19.22 -5.27 2.35
CA PRO A 6 -18.87 -5.13 3.75
C PRO A 6 -19.54 -3.89 4.36
N SER A 7 -19.93 -3.96 5.63
CA SER A 7 -20.45 -2.79 6.37
C SER A 7 -19.35 -1.75 6.68
N PHE A 8 -18.08 -2.11 6.48
CA PHE A 8 -16.93 -1.27 6.76
C PHE A 8 -16.49 -0.47 5.53
N ALA A 9 -17.01 0.76 5.40
CA ALA A 9 -16.75 1.64 4.26
C ALA A 9 -15.27 2.01 4.09
N TYR A 10 -14.57 2.30 5.20
CA TYR A 10 -13.13 2.59 5.18
C TYR A 10 -12.31 1.41 4.67
N GLY A 11 -12.56 0.19 5.18
CA GLY A 11 -11.89 -1.00 4.67
C GLY A 11 -12.18 -1.24 3.18
N SER A 12 -13.42 -1.01 2.76
CA SER A 12 -13.80 -1.11 1.34
C SER A 12 -13.07 -0.11 0.44
N SER A 13 -12.84 1.12 0.92
CA SER A 13 -12.07 2.11 0.16
C SER A 13 -10.58 1.74 0.10
N LYS A 14 -10.01 1.21 1.18
CA LYS A 14 -8.61 0.75 1.18
C LYS A 14 -8.38 -0.52 0.35
N MET A 15 -9.35 -1.44 0.29
CA MET A 15 -9.32 -2.55 -0.68
C MET A 15 -9.25 -2.03 -2.12
N ARG A 16 -9.99 -0.95 -2.45
CA ARG A 16 -9.91 -0.34 -3.79
C ARG A 16 -8.57 0.31 -4.06
N VAL A 17 -7.92 0.93 -3.06
CA VAL A 17 -6.56 1.46 -3.21
C VAL A 17 -5.59 0.34 -3.58
N ILE A 18 -5.65 -0.79 -2.87
CA ILE A 18 -4.77 -1.93 -3.16
C ILE A 18 -5.05 -2.50 -4.56
N ALA A 19 -6.32 -2.65 -4.95
CA ALA A 19 -6.68 -3.10 -6.30
C ALA A 19 -6.20 -2.12 -7.39
N LEU A 20 -6.34 -0.81 -7.16
CA LEU A 20 -5.90 0.23 -8.09
C LEU A 20 -4.38 0.20 -8.28
N THR A 21 -3.60 -0.01 -7.23
CA THR A 21 -2.15 -0.18 -7.32
C THR A 21 -1.76 -1.28 -8.32
N ARG A 22 -2.48 -2.41 -8.34
CA ARG A 22 -2.23 -3.49 -9.30
C ARG A 22 -2.54 -3.10 -10.74
N VAL A 23 -3.66 -2.41 -10.96
CA VAL A 23 -4.05 -1.95 -12.30
C VAL A 23 -3.01 -0.95 -12.83
N GLN A 24 -2.66 0.04 -12.00
CA GLN A 24 -1.65 1.03 -12.37
C GLN A 24 -0.27 0.40 -12.57
N ALA A 25 0.10 -0.59 -11.77
CA ALA A 25 1.35 -1.33 -11.95
C ALA A 25 1.40 -2.07 -13.28
N ALA A 26 0.29 -2.70 -13.71
CA ALA A 26 0.19 -3.35 -15.01
C ALA A 26 0.33 -2.33 -16.15
N ASP A 27 -0.38 -1.21 -16.08
CA ASP A 27 -0.27 -0.12 -17.07
C ASP A 27 1.17 0.41 -17.15
N THR A 28 1.82 0.59 -16.00
CA THR A 28 3.21 1.10 -15.92
C THR A 28 4.22 0.08 -16.47
N ALA A 29 3.98 -1.22 -16.29
CA ALA A 29 4.84 -2.27 -16.83
C ALA A 29 4.80 -2.35 -18.37
N GLU A 30 3.69 -1.94 -18.98
CA GLU A 30 3.55 -1.86 -20.44
C GLU A 30 4.16 -0.56 -21.02
N ASP A 31 4.34 0.47 -20.19
CA ASP A 31 4.91 1.76 -20.59
C ASP A 31 6.42 1.65 -20.88
N LYS A 32 6.77 1.67 -22.16
CA LYS A 32 8.16 1.60 -22.63
C LYS A 32 8.96 2.88 -22.36
N THR A 33 8.31 3.99 -22.02
CA THR A 33 8.95 5.29 -21.78
C THR A 33 9.36 5.49 -20.31
N ASN A 34 8.69 4.81 -19.37
CA ASN A 34 8.90 4.99 -17.93
C ASN A 34 9.21 3.66 -17.21
N LYS A 35 10.20 2.92 -17.73
CA LYS A 35 10.53 1.56 -17.24
C LYS A 35 11.03 1.48 -15.80
N ASP A 36 11.44 2.60 -15.22
CA ASP A 36 11.97 2.68 -13.86
C ASP A 36 10.89 3.09 -12.83
N VAL A 37 9.65 3.34 -13.26
CA VAL A 37 8.56 3.70 -12.35
C VAL A 37 7.97 2.43 -11.72
N LEU A 38 7.91 2.44 -10.39
CA LEU A 38 7.39 1.34 -9.59
C LEU A 38 6.12 1.78 -8.86
N MET A 39 5.05 0.99 -8.97
CA MET A 39 3.80 1.23 -8.26
C MET A 39 3.64 0.20 -7.13
N THR A 40 3.70 0.65 -5.88
CA THR A 40 3.46 -0.19 -4.70
C THR A 40 2.44 0.46 -3.78
N CYS A 41 1.91 -0.31 -2.83
CA CYS A 41 1.12 0.22 -1.71
C CYS A 41 1.60 -0.37 -0.40
N CYS A 42 1.17 0.23 0.72
CA CYS A 42 1.58 -0.25 2.03
C CYS A 42 0.55 0.01 3.13
N CYS A 43 0.74 -0.67 4.25
CA CYS A 43 0.11 -0.36 5.52
C CYS A 43 1.15 0.27 6.48
N PRO A 44 0.91 1.46 7.03
CA PRO A 44 1.78 2.05 8.05
C PRO A 44 1.60 1.38 9.44
N GLY A 45 0.63 0.48 9.59
CA GLY A 45 0.20 -0.07 10.88
C GLY A 45 -0.75 0.88 11.63
N TYR A 46 -0.95 0.62 12.92
CA TYR A 46 -1.84 1.41 13.76
C TYR A 46 -1.09 2.57 14.43
N VAL A 47 -1.02 3.70 13.72
CA VAL A 47 -0.21 4.87 14.11
C VAL A 47 -1.00 5.84 14.98
N SER A 48 -0.37 6.38 16.03
CA SER A 48 -0.95 7.40 16.91
C SER A 48 -1.00 8.76 16.20
N THR A 49 -2.19 9.10 15.68
CA THR A 49 -2.48 10.32 14.90
C THR A 49 -3.90 10.79 15.21
N ASP A 50 -4.31 11.96 14.73
CA ASP A 50 -5.70 12.43 14.82
C ASP A 50 -6.71 11.39 14.28
N MET A 51 -6.36 10.71 13.17
CA MET A 51 -7.22 9.70 12.54
C MET A 51 -7.50 8.50 13.45
N SER A 52 -6.54 8.12 14.30
CA SER A 52 -6.70 7.05 15.29
C SER A 52 -7.07 7.56 16.68
N SER A 53 -7.40 8.85 16.80
CA SER A 53 -7.63 9.53 18.08
C SER A 53 -6.46 9.33 19.07
N PHE A 54 -5.24 9.31 18.56
CA PHE A 54 -4.00 9.05 19.31
C PHE A 54 -3.98 7.71 20.07
N LYS A 55 -4.77 6.72 19.63
CA LYS A 55 -4.83 5.37 20.24
C LYS A 55 -3.97 4.33 19.52
N GLY A 56 -3.20 4.75 18.53
CA GLY A 56 -2.29 3.87 17.80
C GLY A 56 -1.18 3.31 18.67
N THR A 57 -0.72 2.09 18.37
CA THR A 57 0.41 1.45 19.06
C THR A 57 1.77 1.92 18.54
N LYS A 58 1.82 2.49 17.33
CA LYS A 58 3.04 3.03 16.71
C LYS A 58 3.10 4.55 16.82
N THR A 59 4.30 5.08 16.97
CA THR A 59 4.63 6.50 16.77
C THR A 59 4.57 6.88 15.29
N ILE A 60 4.56 8.19 15.01
CA ILE A 60 4.57 8.72 13.63
C ILE A 60 5.81 8.20 12.86
N ASP A 61 6.99 8.24 13.50
CA ASP A 61 8.24 7.81 12.87
C ASP A 61 8.21 6.31 12.55
N GLU A 62 7.73 5.47 13.47
CA GLU A 62 7.56 4.03 13.23
C GLU A 62 6.56 3.74 12.10
N GLY A 63 5.48 4.53 12.03
CA GLY A 63 4.48 4.46 10.96
C GLY A 63 5.03 4.84 9.58
N ALA A 64 6.00 5.75 9.53
CA ALA A 64 6.61 6.22 8.29
C ALA A 64 7.60 5.23 7.66
N ILE A 65 8.12 4.27 8.45
CA ILE A 65 9.15 3.32 8.00
C ILE A 65 8.75 2.56 6.73
N THR A 66 7.55 1.95 6.69
CA THR A 66 7.15 1.14 5.53
C THR A 66 6.86 1.99 4.28
N PRO A 67 6.13 3.11 4.37
CA PRO A 67 5.99 4.03 3.24
C PRO A 67 7.33 4.53 2.67
N VAL A 68 8.27 4.91 3.54
CA VAL A 68 9.61 5.37 3.12
C VAL A 68 10.41 4.22 2.49
N TYR A 69 10.32 3.01 3.04
CA TYR A 69 10.92 1.81 2.44
C TYR A 69 10.40 1.58 1.01
N CYS A 70 9.09 1.64 0.78
CA CYS A 70 8.50 1.49 -0.55
C CYS A 70 8.96 2.59 -1.53
N ALA A 71 9.09 3.83 -1.06
CA ALA A 71 9.52 4.97 -1.89
C ALA A 71 11.01 4.92 -2.24
N LEU A 72 11.82 4.19 -1.47
CA LEU A 72 13.27 4.10 -1.62
C LEU A 72 13.74 2.71 -2.06
N LEU A 73 12.84 1.89 -2.63
CA LEU A 73 13.23 0.62 -3.22
C LEU A 73 14.33 0.85 -4.28
N PRO A 74 15.38 0.02 -4.31
CA PRO A 74 16.49 0.23 -5.22
C PRO A 74 16.06 0.05 -6.68
N PRO A 75 16.81 0.64 -7.63
CA PRO A 75 16.66 0.31 -9.04
C PRO A 75 16.75 -1.21 -9.26
N GLY A 76 15.88 -1.75 -10.12
CA GLY A 76 15.79 -3.19 -10.38
C GLY A 76 14.77 -3.96 -9.55
N SER A 77 14.04 -3.30 -8.63
CA SER A 77 12.97 -3.89 -7.81
C SER A 77 11.63 -4.13 -8.53
N ALA A 78 11.66 -4.52 -9.80
CA ALA A 78 10.46 -4.70 -10.63
C ALA A 78 9.54 -5.83 -10.12
N GLU A 79 10.09 -6.79 -9.37
CA GLU A 79 9.35 -7.89 -8.72
C GLU A 79 8.33 -7.41 -7.67
N PHE A 80 8.51 -6.20 -7.14
CA PHE A 80 7.60 -5.59 -6.19
C PHE A 80 6.49 -4.77 -6.85
N ASN A 81 6.48 -4.64 -8.18
CA ASN A 81 5.49 -3.83 -8.87
C ASN A 81 4.08 -4.42 -8.66
N GLY A 82 3.14 -3.58 -8.23
CA GLY A 82 1.77 -3.98 -7.91
C GLY A 82 1.60 -4.68 -6.55
N LYS A 83 2.67 -4.79 -5.76
CA LYS A 83 2.64 -5.48 -4.45
C LYS A 83 2.29 -4.54 -3.29
N MET A 84 1.88 -5.17 -2.19
CA MET A 84 1.56 -4.51 -0.93
C MET A 84 2.59 -4.88 0.14
N PHE A 85 3.00 -3.89 0.93
CA PHE A 85 3.89 -4.10 2.08
C PHE A 85 3.21 -3.81 3.42
N SER A 86 3.59 -4.56 4.45
CA SER A 86 3.34 -4.22 5.85
C SER A 86 4.59 -4.54 6.64
N ASP A 87 5.04 -3.64 7.52
CA ASP A 87 6.24 -3.84 8.33
C ASP A 87 7.51 -4.12 7.52
N LYS A 88 7.60 -3.52 6.32
CA LYS A 88 8.63 -3.77 5.28
C LYS A 88 8.66 -5.20 4.73
N GLU A 89 7.66 -6.00 5.02
CA GLU A 89 7.50 -7.34 4.47
C GLU A 89 6.41 -7.36 3.41
N LEU A 90 6.56 -8.23 2.43
CA LEU A 90 5.52 -8.46 1.44
C LEU A 90 4.29 -9.03 2.14
N TYR A 91 3.19 -8.30 2.06
CA TYR A 91 1.91 -8.81 2.49
C TYR A 91 1.29 -9.57 1.33
N GLU A 92 1.56 -10.87 1.29
CA GLU A 92 0.98 -11.75 0.27
C GLU A 92 -0.52 -11.85 0.49
N PHE A 93 -1.23 -11.37 -0.51
CA PHE A 93 -2.66 -11.43 -0.59
C PHE A 93 -2.95 -11.61 -2.08
N TRP A 94 -3.57 -12.76 -2.38
CA TRP A 94 -3.87 -13.34 -3.70
C TRP A 94 -2.77 -13.41 -4.76
#